data_AF-A0A970PCL1-F1
#
_entry.id   AF-A0A970PCL1-F1
#
_cell.length_a   1.000
_cell.length_b   1.000
_cell.length_c   1.000
_cell.angle_alpha   90.00
_cell.angle_beta   90.00
_cell.angle_gamma   90.00
#
_symmetry.space_group_name_H-M   'P 1'
#
loop_
_entity.id
_entity.type
_entity.pdbx_description
1 polymer ?
#
loop_
_entity_poly.entity_id
_entity_poly.type
_entity_poly.pdbx_seq_one_letter_code
_entity_poly.pdbx_strand_id
1 'polypeptide(L)'
;SAATMIAAPIVILGDIPNQPLFDGLREDALIALTFSKYLETGEEDWPLLFPMTKAAVKTMDALEAWSAETWETPISKWVTTGASKRGWTTWFTGAVGGERLAGIIPMVYDNLDLAAQMRHQIEAWGDYSAQIHDYTERGLQGLLTTEEGARLSEIVDPFSLRDEIDAPKMIVTGTNDEYWPLDAANLYWDEISDPKYILYVPNSGHSLQDVVRVIYAEVGFFTICAGRAPAPQPTWEFEDAGYLRLQINPGETPVVKQVSAWTAHSPTRDFRGAQWKQDDTVERDGGYMARALHPEDGYTALFGEIIYDINGRDFPVSTNVRIIGPGGEVQ
;
A
#
# COMPACT_ATOMS: atom_id res chain seq x y z
N SER A 1 20.71 2.78 -13.00
CA SER A 1 19.64 3.48 -12.26
C SER A 1 18.32 2.74 -12.48
N ALA A 2 17.26 3.05 -11.73
CA ALA A 2 15.92 2.46 -11.98
C ALA A 2 15.48 2.63 -13.45
N ALA A 3 15.74 3.80 -14.05
CA ALA A 3 15.49 4.06 -15.48
C ALA A 3 16.17 3.05 -16.42
N THR A 4 17.41 2.67 -16.12
CA THR A 4 18.13 1.62 -16.87
C THR A 4 17.48 0.24 -16.71
N MET A 5 16.93 -0.06 -15.53
CA MET A 5 16.31 -1.35 -15.26
C MET A 5 14.96 -1.48 -15.96
N ILE A 6 14.14 -0.42 -15.94
CA ILE A 6 12.82 -0.42 -16.59
C ILE A 6 12.88 -0.16 -18.10
N ALA A 7 13.99 0.39 -18.63
CA ALA A 7 14.10 0.80 -20.03
C ALA A 7 12.90 1.67 -20.48
N ALA A 8 12.61 2.71 -19.68
CA ALA A 8 11.54 3.67 -19.90
C ALA A 8 11.90 5.02 -19.25
N PRO A 9 11.30 6.14 -19.70
CA PRO A 9 11.47 7.43 -19.06
C PRO A 9 10.98 7.41 -17.61
N ILE A 10 11.69 8.11 -16.72
CA ILE A 10 11.23 8.39 -15.36
C ILE A 10 11.01 9.89 -15.23
N VAL A 11 9.85 10.24 -14.68
CA VAL A 11 9.45 11.62 -14.43
C VAL A 11 9.31 11.78 -12.93
N ILE A 12 9.87 12.86 -12.39
CA ILE A 12 9.76 13.21 -10.98
C ILE A 12 8.93 14.49 -10.90
N LEU A 13 7.75 14.39 -10.28
CA LEU A 13 6.92 15.54 -9.94
C LEU A 13 7.27 16.00 -8.52
N GLY A 14 8.03 17.08 -8.43
CA GLY A 14 8.36 17.74 -7.16
C GLY A 14 7.26 18.68 -6.68
N ASP A 15 7.36 19.11 -5.42
CA ASP A 15 6.54 20.18 -4.83
C ASP A 15 5.02 20.00 -4.99
N ILE A 16 4.52 18.79 -4.76
CA ILE A 16 3.08 18.50 -4.67
C ILE A 16 2.69 18.01 -3.27
N PRO A 17 1.94 18.79 -2.48
CA PRO A 17 1.56 20.18 -2.74
C PRO A 17 2.79 21.11 -2.63
N ASN A 18 2.72 22.29 -3.25
CA ASN A 18 3.73 23.33 -3.07
C ASN A 18 3.54 23.92 -1.68
N GLN A 19 4.46 23.62 -0.76
CA GLN A 19 4.33 23.89 0.67
C GLN A 19 5.62 24.55 1.22
N PRO A 20 5.52 25.45 2.20
CA PRO A 20 4.40 25.59 3.15
C PRO A 20 3.24 26.46 2.65
N LEU A 21 2.03 26.24 3.19
CA LEU A 21 0.81 27.02 2.92
C LEU A 21 0.08 27.35 4.23
N PHE A 22 -0.90 28.27 4.18
CA PHE A 22 -1.75 28.68 5.33
C PHE A 22 -0.96 28.85 6.63
N ASP A 23 -0.12 29.88 6.67
CA ASP A 23 0.70 30.23 7.84
C ASP A 23 1.77 29.20 8.23
N GLY A 24 2.36 28.53 7.22
CA GLY A 24 3.56 27.71 7.43
C GLY A 24 3.30 26.21 7.51
N LEU A 25 2.04 25.76 7.38
CA LEU A 25 1.65 24.36 7.46
C LEU A 25 2.23 23.55 6.30
N ARG A 26 2.55 22.29 6.61
CA ARG A 26 3.13 21.30 5.68
C ARG A 26 2.49 19.94 5.97
N GLU A 27 2.59 19.03 5.00
CA GLU A 27 2.34 17.60 5.20
C GLU A 27 0.95 17.34 5.85
N ASP A 28 0.86 16.52 6.90
CA ASP A 28 -0.41 16.14 7.52
C ASP A 28 -1.16 17.33 8.11
N ALA A 29 -0.47 18.24 8.80
CA ALA A 29 -1.06 19.46 9.34
C ALA A 29 -1.82 20.29 8.28
N LEU A 30 -1.25 20.33 7.07
CA LEU A 30 -1.85 21.03 5.94
C LEU A 30 -3.09 20.29 5.41
N ILE A 31 -3.01 18.97 5.23
CA ILE A 31 -4.17 18.16 4.81
C ILE A 31 -5.29 18.26 5.85
N ALA A 32 -4.98 18.07 7.13
CA ALA A 32 -5.94 18.09 8.21
C ALA A 32 -6.63 19.46 8.36
N LEU A 33 -5.92 20.57 8.10
CA LEU A 33 -6.55 21.89 7.98
C LEU A 33 -7.58 21.90 6.85
N THR A 34 -7.22 21.42 5.66
CA THR A 34 -8.15 21.45 4.52
C THR A 34 -9.41 20.62 4.75
N PHE A 35 -9.30 19.50 5.46
CA PHE A 35 -10.46 18.70 5.85
C PHE A 35 -11.34 19.43 6.85
N SER A 36 -10.75 20.11 7.83
CA SER A 36 -11.50 20.95 8.77
C SER A 36 -12.26 22.04 8.02
N LYS A 37 -11.63 22.68 7.03
CA LYS A 37 -12.26 23.71 6.21
C LYS A 37 -13.41 23.17 5.36
N TYR A 38 -13.24 22.01 4.74
CA TYR A 38 -14.34 21.32 4.05
C TYR A 38 -15.53 21.08 4.99
N LEU A 39 -15.29 20.58 6.20
CA LEU A 39 -16.34 20.32 7.18
C LEU A 39 -17.01 21.61 7.69
N GLU A 40 -16.28 22.73 7.75
CA GLU A 40 -16.80 24.04 8.14
C GLU A 40 -17.64 24.71 7.03
N THR A 41 -17.21 24.62 5.77
CA THR A 41 -17.80 25.41 4.67
C THR A 41 -18.67 24.59 3.72
N GLY A 42 -18.41 23.29 3.60
CA GLY A 42 -19.00 22.40 2.59
C GLY A 42 -18.43 22.58 1.17
N GLU A 43 -17.36 23.36 1.00
CA GLU A 43 -16.77 23.61 -0.32
C GLU A 43 -15.78 22.49 -0.70
N GLU A 44 -16.09 21.75 -1.76
CA GLU A 44 -15.35 20.56 -2.22
C GLU A 44 -13.95 20.85 -2.78
N ASP A 45 -13.57 22.11 -2.97
CA ASP A 45 -12.23 22.50 -3.44
C ASP A 45 -11.20 22.62 -2.31
N TRP A 46 -11.62 22.51 -1.04
CA TRP A 46 -10.71 22.50 0.11
C TRP A 46 -9.77 21.30 0.15
N PRO A 47 -10.24 20.02 0.10
CA PRO A 47 -9.39 18.86 0.32
C PRO A 47 -8.13 18.86 -0.56
N LEU A 48 -6.97 18.96 0.08
CA LEU A 48 -5.68 19.14 -0.60
C LEU A 48 -5.31 18.00 -1.55
N LEU A 49 -5.88 16.81 -1.32
CA LEU A 49 -5.67 15.63 -2.14
C LEU A 49 -6.10 15.87 -3.61
N PHE A 50 -7.13 16.68 -3.86
CA PHE A 50 -7.61 16.93 -5.22
C PHE A 50 -6.64 17.76 -6.07
N PRO A 51 -6.12 18.92 -5.63
CA PRO A 51 -5.09 19.62 -6.40
C PRO A 51 -3.80 18.80 -6.52
N MET A 52 -3.45 17.97 -5.53
CA MET A 52 -2.30 17.04 -5.64
C MET A 52 -2.51 16.01 -6.76
N THR A 53 -3.67 15.34 -6.78
CA THR A 53 -4.04 14.38 -7.83
C THR A 53 -4.11 15.03 -9.19
N LYS A 54 -4.72 16.22 -9.27
CA LYS A 54 -4.80 16.99 -10.51
C LYS A 54 -3.42 17.34 -11.04
N ALA A 55 -2.48 17.71 -10.17
CA ALA A 55 -1.10 17.96 -10.58
C ALA A 55 -0.44 16.70 -11.18
N ALA A 56 -0.59 15.54 -10.54
CA ALA A 56 -0.06 14.27 -11.04
C ALA A 56 -0.58 13.92 -12.45
N VAL A 57 -1.90 14.02 -12.66
CA VAL A 57 -2.51 13.76 -13.98
C VAL A 57 -2.08 14.80 -15.01
N LYS A 58 -2.07 16.09 -14.64
CA LYS A 58 -1.69 17.18 -15.57
C LYS A 58 -0.23 17.12 -15.99
N THR A 59 0.65 16.61 -15.14
CA THR A 59 2.04 16.32 -15.53
C THR A 59 2.08 15.30 -16.66
N MET A 60 1.28 14.24 -16.60
CA MET A 60 1.22 13.24 -17.67
C MET A 60 0.56 13.78 -18.93
N ASP A 61 -0.52 14.57 -18.81
CA ASP A 61 -1.12 15.27 -19.97
C ASP A 61 -0.08 16.12 -20.73
N ALA A 62 0.75 16.87 -20.01
CA ALA A 62 1.78 17.71 -20.61
C ALA A 62 2.89 16.88 -21.30
N LEU A 63 3.28 15.76 -20.70
CA LEU A 63 4.31 14.87 -21.25
C LEU A 63 3.82 14.09 -22.46
N GLU A 64 2.58 13.65 -22.46
CA GLU A 64 1.95 13.00 -23.61
C GLU A 64 1.87 13.97 -24.79
N ALA A 65 1.38 15.20 -24.56
CA ALA A 65 1.34 16.23 -25.59
C ALA A 65 2.75 16.56 -26.15
N TRP A 66 3.73 16.76 -25.26
CA TRP A 66 5.10 17.07 -25.67
C TRP A 66 5.77 15.90 -26.41
N SER A 67 5.63 14.66 -25.93
CA SER A 67 6.23 13.48 -26.56
C SER A 67 5.58 13.16 -27.91
N ALA A 68 4.30 13.48 -28.10
CA ALA A 68 3.62 13.34 -29.39
C ALA A 68 4.23 14.23 -30.49
N GLU A 69 4.77 15.39 -30.12
CA GLU A 69 5.42 16.31 -31.07
C GLU A 69 6.91 16.02 -31.27
N THR A 70 7.56 15.39 -30.29
CA THR A 70 9.04 15.34 -30.22
C THR A 70 9.64 13.95 -30.36
N TRP A 71 8.88 12.88 -30.08
CA TRP A 71 9.40 11.51 -30.08
C TRP A 71 8.73 10.64 -31.16
N GLU A 72 9.51 9.71 -31.73
CA GLU A 72 8.99 8.73 -32.71
C GLU A 72 7.96 7.78 -32.08
N THR A 73 8.14 7.44 -30.80
CA THR A 73 7.19 6.67 -30.00
C THR A 73 6.71 7.52 -28.83
N PRO A 74 5.54 8.18 -28.95
CA PRO A 74 4.98 9.00 -27.88
C PRO A 74 4.61 8.20 -26.64
N ILE A 75 4.58 8.88 -25.49
CA ILE A 75 4.03 8.32 -24.25
C ILE A 75 2.51 8.17 -24.44
N SER A 76 1.99 6.99 -24.11
CA SER A 76 0.55 6.68 -24.20
C SER A 76 0.00 5.97 -22.97
N LYS A 77 0.89 5.39 -22.15
CA LYS A 77 0.56 4.76 -20.88
C LYS A 77 1.65 4.99 -19.86
N TRP A 78 1.29 4.97 -18.58
CA TRP A 78 2.20 5.23 -17.48
C TRP A 78 1.81 4.50 -16.20
N VAL A 79 2.79 4.26 -15.34
CA VAL A 79 2.61 3.77 -13.97
C VAL A 79 2.99 4.92 -13.05
N THR A 80 2.25 5.10 -11.95
CA THR A 80 2.57 6.14 -10.94
C THR A 80 2.85 5.52 -9.59
N THR A 81 3.73 6.17 -8.82
CA THR A 81 4.20 5.74 -7.51
C THR A 81 4.35 6.96 -6.61
N GLY A 82 4.16 6.78 -5.31
CA GLY A 82 4.31 7.85 -4.33
C GLY A 82 4.27 7.30 -2.90
N ALA A 83 4.98 7.96 -1.99
CA ALA A 83 5.05 7.57 -0.58
C ALA A 83 4.19 8.45 0.33
N SER A 84 3.60 7.85 1.37
CA SER A 84 2.88 8.53 2.43
C SER A 84 1.69 9.31 1.85
N LYS A 85 1.60 10.63 2.04
CA LYS A 85 0.55 11.47 1.41
C LYS A 85 0.56 11.41 -0.12
N ARG A 86 1.73 11.19 -0.72
CA ARG A 86 1.83 10.98 -2.17
C ARG A 86 1.38 9.56 -2.53
N GLY A 87 1.50 8.59 -1.62
CA GLY A 87 0.85 7.28 -1.72
C GLY A 87 -0.68 7.39 -1.67
N TRP A 88 -1.21 8.26 -0.81
CA TRP A 88 -2.63 8.62 -0.82
C TRP A 88 -3.04 9.21 -2.18
N THR A 89 -2.27 10.16 -2.68
CA THR A 89 -2.49 10.79 -4.01
C THR A 89 -2.40 9.77 -5.15
N THR A 90 -1.52 8.77 -5.04
CA THR A 90 -1.39 7.68 -6.01
C THR A 90 -2.70 6.89 -6.13
N TRP A 91 -3.39 6.62 -5.02
CA TRP A 91 -4.70 5.97 -5.07
C TRP A 91 -5.75 6.81 -5.83
N PHE A 92 -5.85 8.11 -5.55
CA PHE A 92 -6.76 9.00 -6.30
C PHE A 92 -6.39 9.12 -7.78
N THR A 93 -5.09 9.15 -8.08
CA THR A 93 -4.60 9.12 -9.45
C THR A 93 -5.05 7.84 -10.15
N GLY A 94 -5.11 6.72 -9.40
CA GLY A 94 -5.79 5.47 -9.74
C GLY A 94 -7.20 5.67 -10.26
N ALA A 95 -8.03 6.37 -9.47
CA ALA A 95 -9.45 6.57 -9.74
C ALA A 95 -9.73 7.48 -10.95
N VAL A 96 -8.82 8.40 -11.29
CA VAL A 96 -9.07 9.42 -12.34
C VAL A 96 -8.15 9.29 -13.57
N GLY A 97 -7.19 8.36 -13.56
CA GLY A 97 -6.19 8.20 -14.62
C GLY A 97 -6.76 7.60 -15.92
N GLY A 98 -7.87 6.87 -15.83
CA GLY A 98 -8.53 6.21 -16.95
C GLY A 98 -7.62 5.22 -17.69
N GLU A 99 -7.88 4.98 -18.98
CA GLU A 99 -7.20 3.95 -19.80
C GLU A 99 -5.68 4.17 -19.99
N ARG A 100 -5.19 5.39 -19.71
CA ARG A 100 -3.77 5.75 -19.81
C ARG A 100 -2.95 5.24 -18.62
N LEU A 101 -3.62 4.95 -17.50
CA LEU A 101 -2.97 4.44 -16.32
C LEU A 101 -2.78 2.93 -16.44
N ALA A 102 -1.51 2.50 -16.54
CA ALA A 102 -1.16 1.08 -16.63
C ALA A 102 -1.03 0.40 -15.26
N GLY A 103 -0.89 1.17 -14.18
CA GLY A 103 -0.85 0.66 -12.81
C GLY A 103 -0.48 1.73 -11.77
N ILE A 104 -0.71 1.42 -10.50
CA ILE A 104 -0.38 2.28 -9.36
C ILE A 104 0.51 1.56 -8.33
N ILE A 105 1.40 2.31 -7.68
CA ILE A 105 2.25 1.84 -6.59
C ILE A 105 2.12 2.78 -5.39
N PRO A 106 1.02 2.69 -4.61
CA PRO A 106 0.89 3.45 -3.38
C PRO A 106 1.83 2.87 -2.31
N MET A 107 2.76 3.69 -1.82
CA MET A 107 3.73 3.29 -0.81
C MET A 107 3.40 3.94 0.54
N VAL A 108 3.49 3.15 1.61
CA VAL A 108 3.30 3.53 3.02
C VAL A 108 2.03 4.38 3.26
N TYR A 109 0.98 4.06 2.52
CA TYR A 109 -0.37 4.55 2.73
C TYR A 109 -1.33 3.36 2.69
N ASP A 110 -1.37 2.62 3.81
CA ASP A 110 -2.18 1.42 4.01
C ASP A 110 -3.42 1.75 4.86
N ASN A 111 -4.22 2.69 4.36
CA ASN A 111 -5.31 3.32 5.11
C ASN A 111 -6.54 3.56 4.23
N LEU A 112 -7.09 2.44 3.74
CA LEU A 112 -8.37 2.39 3.02
C LEU A 112 -9.46 1.92 3.99
N ASP A 113 -10.67 2.47 3.85
CA ASP A 113 -11.76 2.40 4.83
C ASP A 113 -11.34 3.11 6.13
N LEU A 114 -11.27 4.45 6.07
CA LEU A 114 -10.81 5.31 7.16
C LEU A 114 -11.51 4.98 8.48
N ALA A 115 -12.82 4.70 8.44
CA ALA A 115 -13.58 4.38 9.64
C ALA A 115 -13.16 3.03 10.23
N ALA A 116 -13.00 1.98 9.41
CA ALA A 116 -12.48 0.70 9.86
C ALA A 116 -11.05 0.80 10.38
N GLN A 117 -10.19 1.54 9.68
CA GLN A 117 -8.78 1.73 10.07
C GLN A 117 -8.66 2.43 11.42
N MET A 118 -9.47 3.47 11.69
CA MET A 118 -9.45 4.14 12.98
C MET A 118 -9.90 3.22 14.12
N ARG A 119 -10.92 2.37 13.91
CA ARG A 119 -11.30 1.35 14.90
C ARG A 119 -10.16 0.35 15.12
N HIS A 120 -9.57 -0.13 14.04
CA HIS A 120 -8.47 -1.11 14.07
C HIS A 120 -7.23 -0.59 14.80
N GLN A 121 -6.88 0.69 14.67
CA GLN A 121 -5.80 1.30 15.48
C GLN A 121 -6.07 1.21 16.98
N ILE A 122 -7.29 1.55 17.42
CA ILE A 122 -7.67 1.46 18.83
C ILE A 122 -7.64 -0.01 19.31
N GLU A 123 -8.12 -0.95 18.50
CA GLU A 123 -8.10 -2.37 18.84
C GLU A 123 -6.67 -2.95 18.93
N ALA A 124 -5.78 -2.55 18.03
CA ALA A 124 -4.41 -3.04 17.97
C ALA A 124 -3.48 -2.36 18.99
N TRP A 125 -3.61 -1.04 19.19
CA TRP A 125 -2.65 -0.22 19.94
C TRP A 125 -3.23 0.43 21.19
N GLY A 126 -4.55 0.41 21.36
CA GLY A 126 -5.24 1.08 22.47
C GLY A 126 -5.44 2.59 22.28
N ASP A 127 -4.82 3.19 21.27
CA ASP A 127 -4.93 4.60 20.90
C ASP A 127 -4.57 4.80 19.41
N TYR A 128 -4.87 5.97 18.87
CA TYR A 128 -4.43 6.37 17.54
C TYR A 128 -2.91 6.53 17.49
N SER A 129 -2.32 6.32 16.30
CA SER A 129 -0.90 6.61 16.10
C SER A 129 -0.59 8.08 16.37
N ALA A 130 0.54 8.33 17.06
CA ALA A 130 1.09 9.68 17.22
C ALA A 130 1.44 10.34 15.87
N GLN A 131 1.62 9.54 14.82
CA GLN A 131 1.91 10.06 13.48
C GLN A 131 0.71 10.77 12.85
N ILE A 132 -0.52 10.46 13.28
CA ILE A 132 -1.73 11.12 12.79
C ILE A 132 -2.26 12.20 13.77
N HIS A 133 -1.41 12.70 14.67
CA HIS A 133 -1.81 13.68 15.69
C HIS A 133 -2.44 14.95 15.10
N ASP A 134 -1.99 15.42 13.94
CA ASP A 134 -2.57 16.59 13.24
C ASP A 134 -4.07 16.42 12.95
N TYR A 135 -4.51 15.18 12.67
CA TYR A 135 -5.92 14.84 12.47
C TYR A 135 -6.65 14.69 13.82
N THR A 136 -5.99 14.06 14.80
CA THR A 136 -6.51 13.81 16.16
C THR A 136 -6.79 15.11 16.92
N GLU A 137 -5.86 16.07 16.88
CA GLU A 137 -6.01 17.38 17.53
C GLU A 137 -7.19 18.19 16.97
N ARG A 138 -7.57 17.91 15.72
CA ARG A 138 -8.73 18.52 15.05
C ARG A 138 -10.01 17.70 15.25
N GLY A 139 -9.94 16.55 15.92
CA GLY A 139 -11.08 15.67 16.20
C GLY A 139 -11.66 14.98 14.97
N LEU A 140 -10.91 14.88 13.86
CA LEU A 140 -11.44 14.41 12.58
C LEU A 140 -11.90 12.95 12.63
N GLN A 141 -11.20 12.10 13.39
CA GLN A 141 -11.55 10.69 13.55
C GLN A 141 -12.93 10.51 14.21
N GLY A 142 -13.24 11.33 15.22
CA GLY A 142 -14.55 11.30 15.88
C GLY A 142 -15.70 11.68 14.95
N LEU A 143 -15.41 12.48 13.92
CA LEU A 143 -16.39 12.91 12.93
C LEU A 143 -16.68 11.84 11.88
N LEU A 144 -15.82 10.84 11.66
CA LEU A 144 -16.01 9.79 10.66
C LEU A 144 -17.32 8.99 10.85
N THR A 145 -17.92 9.03 12.04
CA THR A 145 -19.20 8.36 12.35
C THR A 145 -20.42 9.27 12.22
N THR A 146 -20.22 10.54 11.88
CA THR A 146 -21.28 11.56 11.65
C THR A 146 -21.64 11.66 10.17
N GLU A 147 -22.77 12.29 9.85
CA GLU A 147 -23.18 12.53 8.45
C GLU A 147 -22.21 13.47 7.72
N GLU A 148 -21.71 14.51 8.39
CA GLU A 148 -20.69 15.42 7.87
C GLU A 148 -19.38 14.70 7.57
N GLY A 149 -18.88 13.89 8.51
CA GLY A 149 -17.64 13.15 8.32
C GLY A 149 -17.78 12.04 7.28
N ALA A 150 -18.95 11.40 7.18
CA ALA A 150 -19.23 10.44 6.11
C ALA A 150 -19.11 11.10 4.72
N ARG A 151 -19.60 12.32 4.55
CA ARG A 151 -19.44 13.10 3.29
C ARG A 151 -17.97 13.42 2.98
N LEU A 152 -17.18 13.78 3.99
CA LEU A 152 -15.74 13.94 3.81
C LEU A 152 -15.07 12.61 3.40
N SER A 153 -15.36 11.53 4.13
CA SER A 153 -14.82 10.18 3.83
C SER A 153 -15.20 9.70 2.44
N GLU A 154 -16.41 9.98 1.96
CA GLU A 154 -16.85 9.62 0.61
C GLU A 154 -15.91 10.16 -0.48
N ILE A 155 -15.32 11.33 -0.25
CA ILE A 155 -14.48 12.00 -1.24
C ILE A 155 -12.97 11.92 -0.95
N VAL A 156 -12.55 11.64 0.30
CA VAL A 156 -11.13 11.56 0.68
C VAL A 156 -10.63 10.16 1.05
N ASP A 157 -11.51 9.17 1.15
CA ASP A 157 -11.13 7.77 1.35
C ASP A 157 -10.97 7.05 -0.01
N PRO A 158 -9.80 6.48 -0.33
CA PRO A 158 -9.65 5.74 -1.57
C PRO A 158 -10.58 4.53 -1.68
N PHE A 159 -11.01 3.96 -0.55
CA PHE A 159 -11.95 2.85 -0.51
C PHE A 159 -13.33 3.23 -1.08
N SER A 160 -13.77 4.46 -0.84
CA SER A 160 -15.02 5.00 -1.42
C SER A 160 -14.97 5.07 -2.95
N LEU A 161 -13.76 5.15 -3.53
CA LEU A 161 -13.52 5.22 -4.97
C LEU A 161 -13.02 3.90 -5.56
N ARG A 162 -13.00 2.81 -4.80
CA ARG A 162 -12.33 1.55 -5.20
C ARG A 162 -12.85 0.96 -6.52
N ASP A 163 -14.13 1.15 -6.83
CA ASP A 163 -14.76 0.68 -8.06
C ASP A 163 -14.27 1.45 -9.31
N GLU A 164 -13.70 2.64 -9.12
CA GLU A 164 -13.08 3.43 -10.21
C GLU A 164 -11.58 3.12 -10.36
N ILE A 165 -11.00 2.33 -9.45
CA ILE A 165 -9.57 1.99 -9.43
C ILE A 165 -9.37 0.60 -10.06
N ASP A 166 -9.62 0.52 -11.37
CA ASP A 166 -9.46 -0.72 -12.15
C ASP A 166 -8.01 -1.04 -12.51
N ALA A 167 -7.12 -0.04 -12.48
CA ALA A 167 -5.72 -0.23 -12.83
C ALA A 167 -5.05 -1.26 -11.90
N PRO A 168 -4.13 -2.10 -12.40
CA PRO A 168 -3.30 -2.96 -11.54
C PRO A 168 -2.65 -2.16 -10.40
N LYS A 169 -2.46 -2.78 -9.24
CA LYS A 169 -1.91 -2.09 -8.05
C LYS A 169 -0.84 -2.92 -7.32
N MET A 170 0.23 -2.26 -6.88
CA MET A 170 1.28 -2.81 -6.03
C MET A 170 1.39 -1.97 -4.76
N ILE A 171 0.82 -2.44 -3.66
CA ILE A 171 0.89 -1.77 -2.37
C ILE A 171 2.24 -2.08 -1.74
N VAL A 172 2.96 -1.08 -1.24
CA VAL A 172 4.25 -1.30 -0.56
C VAL A 172 4.18 -0.71 0.83
N THR A 173 4.37 -1.54 1.85
CA THR A 173 4.29 -1.10 3.25
C THR A 173 5.43 -1.69 4.09
N GLY A 174 5.77 -1.03 5.19
CA GLY A 174 6.76 -1.50 6.14
C GLY A 174 6.11 -2.39 7.21
N THR A 175 6.75 -3.50 7.55
CA THR A 175 6.27 -4.38 8.64
C THR A 175 6.34 -3.76 10.05
N ASN A 176 7.05 -2.63 10.18
CA ASN A 176 7.17 -1.84 11.40
C ASN A 176 6.67 -0.39 11.18
N ASP A 177 5.78 -0.16 10.21
CA ASP A 177 5.24 1.18 9.96
C ASP A 177 4.53 1.71 11.22
N GLU A 178 4.81 2.97 11.54
CA GLU A 178 4.26 3.65 12.71
C GLU A 178 2.89 4.30 12.46
N TYR A 179 2.46 4.41 11.20
CA TYR A 179 1.17 5.01 10.84
C TYR A 179 0.01 4.02 10.92
N TRP A 180 0.19 2.79 10.44
CA TRP A 180 -0.89 1.83 10.22
C TRP A 180 -0.62 0.47 10.90
N PRO A 181 -1.63 -0.20 11.48
CA PRO A 181 -1.45 -1.55 12.03
C PRO A 181 -0.95 -2.53 10.97
N LEU A 182 -0.18 -3.53 11.41
CA LEU A 182 0.50 -4.49 10.52
C LEU A 182 -0.45 -5.18 9.52
N ASP A 183 -1.64 -5.54 9.98
CA ASP A 183 -2.68 -6.25 9.24
C ASP A 183 -3.74 -5.31 8.62
N ALA A 184 -3.46 -4.00 8.51
CA ALA A 184 -4.39 -2.99 7.97
C ALA A 184 -4.93 -3.34 6.57
N ALA A 185 -4.08 -3.88 5.69
CA ALA A 185 -4.50 -4.32 4.36
C ALA A 185 -5.64 -5.36 4.38
N ASN A 186 -5.76 -6.17 5.43
CA ASN A 186 -6.78 -7.20 5.53
C ASN A 186 -8.21 -6.64 5.59
N LEU A 187 -8.37 -5.35 5.94
CA LEU A 187 -9.68 -4.71 6.04
C LEU A 187 -10.31 -4.43 4.68
N TYR A 188 -9.51 -4.30 3.62
CA TYR A 188 -10.00 -3.91 2.30
C TYR A 188 -9.53 -4.83 1.16
N TRP A 189 -8.59 -5.75 1.43
CA TRP A 189 -7.93 -6.56 0.41
C TRP A 189 -8.92 -7.26 -0.54
N ASP A 190 -9.95 -7.88 0.01
CA ASP A 190 -10.94 -8.65 -0.76
C ASP A 190 -11.94 -7.77 -1.53
N GLU A 191 -11.99 -6.47 -1.23
CA GLU A 191 -12.92 -5.52 -1.85
C GLU A 191 -12.27 -4.64 -2.93
N ILE A 192 -10.97 -4.76 -3.15
CA ILE A 192 -10.27 -4.06 -4.23
C ILE A 192 -10.03 -4.98 -5.44
N SER A 193 -10.14 -4.40 -6.63
CA SER A 193 -10.06 -5.10 -7.92
C SER A 193 -8.71 -5.80 -8.14
N ASP A 194 -8.72 -6.90 -8.88
CA ASP A 194 -7.51 -7.53 -9.43
C ASP A 194 -7.08 -6.87 -10.76
N PRO A 195 -5.80 -6.94 -11.17
CA PRO A 195 -4.67 -7.49 -10.41
C PRO A 195 -4.25 -6.58 -9.25
N LYS A 196 -3.95 -7.19 -8.11
CA LYS A 196 -3.41 -6.53 -6.92
C LYS A 196 -2.29 -7.33 -6.29
N TYR A 197 -1.30 -6.63 -5.78
CA TYR A 197 -0.14 -7.19 -5.10
C TYR A 197 0.17 -6.32 -3.89
N ILE A 198 0.79 -6.93 -2.88
CA ILE A 198 1.33 -6.22 -1.72
C ILE A 198 2.77 -6.67 -1.50
N LEU A 199 3.63 -5.77 -1.05
CA LEU A 199 4.94 -6.07 -0.49
C LEU A 199 5.01 -5.53 0.93
N TYR A 200 5.16 -6.43 1.89
CA TYR A 200 5.58 -6.09 3.24
C TYR A 200 7.11 -6.08 3.29
N VAL A 201 7.71 -4.92 3.51
CA VAL A 201 9.17 -4.78 3.64
C VAL A 201 9.56 -5.16 5.09
N PRO A 202 10.26 -6.28 5.31
CA PRO A 202 10.60 -6.74 6.66
C PRO A 202 11.54 -5.78 7.37
N ASN A 203 11.38 -5.64 8.70
CA ASN A 203 12.23 -4.80 9.55
C ASN A 203 12.29 -3.32 9.12
N SER A 204 11.26 -2.86 8.41
CA SER A 204 11.19 -1.51 7.86
C SER A 204 9.96 -0.78 8.39
N GLY A 205 10.16 0.48 8.78
CA GLY A 205 9.09 1.41 9.14
C GLY A 205 8.64 2.24 7.94
N HIS A 206 8.09 3.43 8.22
CA HIS A 206 7.52 4.32 7.21
C HIS A 206 8.52 4.78 6.11
N SER A 207 9.83 4.66 6.39
CA SER A 207 10.89 5.04 5.44
C SER A 207 11.30 3.93 4.48
N LEU A 208 10.76 2.70 4.62
CA LEU A 208 11.08 1.54 3.78
C LEU A 208 12.60 1.29 3.63
N GLN A 209 13.26 0.94 4.73
CA GLN A 209 14.72 0.89 4.87
C GLN A 209 15.40 -0.04 3.85
N ASP A 210 14.77 -1.15 3.45
CA ASP A 210 15.26 -2.02 2.36
C ASP A 210 14.87 -1.45 0.97
N VAL A 211 15.54 -0.36 0.60
CA VAL A 211 15.29 0.37 -0.66
C VAL A 211 15.53 -0.50 -1.89
N VAL A 212 16.42 -1.50 -1.82
CA VAL A 212 16.69 -2.40 -2.95
C VAL A 212 15.46 -3.26 -3.24
N ARG A 213 14.84 -3.82 -2.20
CA ARG A 213 13.60 -4.60 -2.33
C ARG A 213 12.45 -3.78 -2.90
N VAL A 214 12.30 -2.53 -2.45
CA VAL A 214 11.29 -1.60 -2.98
C VAL A 214 11.52 -1.33 -4.47
N ILE A 215 12.75 -1.01 -4.87
CA ILE A 215 13.08 -0.76 -6.28
C ILE A 215 12.80 -2.00 -7.14
N TYR A 216 13.08 -3.20 -6.64
CA TYR A 216 12.78 -4.45 -7.35
C TYR A 216 11.28 -4.70 -7.50
N ALA A 217 10.48 -4.41 -6.47
CA ALA A 217 9.03 -4.39 -6.57
C ALA A 217 8.54 -3.41 -7.65
N GLU A 218 9.01 -2.16 -7.63
CA GLU A 218 8.60 -1.14 -8.60
C GLU A 218 8.99 -1.51 -10.04
N VAL A 219 10.21 -2.00 -10.25
CA VAL A 219 10.72 -2.40 -11.57
C VAL A 219 9.96 -3.61 -12.11
N GLY A 220 9.74 -4.64 -11.27
CA GLY A 220 9.00 -5.84 -11.65
C GLY A 220 7.55 -5.51 -11.99
N PHE A 221 6.89 -4.71 -11.14
CA PHE A 221 5.52 -4.27 -11.36
C PHE A 221 5.37 -3.40 -12.62
N PHE A 222 6.29 -2.46 -12.86
CA PHE A 222 6.31 -1.70 -14.11
C PHE A 222 6.45 -2.62 -15.32
N THR A 223 7.32 -3.63 -15.25
CA THR A 223 7.60 -4.54 -16.37
C THR A 223 6.36 -5.37 -16.75
N ILE A 224 5.58 -5.83 -15.77
CA ILE A 224 4.31 -6.53 -16.04
C ILE A 224 3.25 -5.58 -16.59
N CYS A 225 3.12 -4.36 -16.05
CA CYS A 225 2.16 -3.36 -16.51
C CYS A 225 2.46 -2.89 -17.95
N ALA A 226 3.74 -2.86 -18.32
CA ALA A 226 4.19 -2.56 -19.68
C ALA A 226 3.99 -3.74 -20.66
N GLY A 227 3.44 -4.88 -20.23
CA GLY A 227 3.24 -6.07 -21.05
C GLY A 227 4.54 -6.76 -21.47
N ARG A 228 5.65 -6.51 -20.75
CA ARG A 228 6.99 -7.04 -21.08
C ARG A 228 7.34 -8.32 -20.33
N ALA A 229 6.47 -8.75 -19.43
CA ALA A 229 6.52 -10.02 -18.72
C ALA A 229 5.10 -10.44 -18.31
N PRO A 230 4.83 -11.74 -18.16
CA PRO A 230 3.56 -12.21 -17.63
C PRO A 230 3.38 -11.79 -16.17
N ALA A 231 2.16 -11.45 -15.80
CA ALA A 231 1.80 -11.09 -14.43
C ALA A 231 1.67 -12.34 -13.55
N PRO A 232 2.28 -12.39 -12.35
CA PRO A 232 2.08 -13.49 -11.41
C PRO A 232 0.64 -13.51 -10.90
N GLN A 233 0.11 -14.69 -10.58
CA GLN A 233 -1.22 -14.85 -9.98
C GLN A 233 -1.13 -15.77 -8.75
N PRO A 234 -0.42 -15.34 -7.69
CA PRO A 234 -0.33 -16.14 -6.49
C PRO A 234 -1.69 -16.24 -5.81
N THR A 235 -1.94 -17.40 -5.22
CA THR A 235 -3.07 -17.61 -4.30
C THR A 235 -2.52 -18.13 -2.98
N TRP A 236 -3.20 -17.81 -1.88
CA TRP A 236 -2.82 -18.31 -0.58
C TRP A 236 -4.04 -18.50 0.31
N GLU A 237 -3.88 -19.36 1.31
CA GLU A 237 -4.89 -19.64 2.30
C GLU A 237 -4.25 -19.73 3.69
N PHE A 238 -4.89 -19.11 4.66
CA PHE A 238 -4.58 -19.27 6.08
C PHE A 238 -5.59 -20.23 6.71
N GLU A 239 -5.09 -21.24 7.42
CA GLU A 239 -5.91 -22.16 8.21
C GLU A 239 -5.37 -22.21 9.64
N ASP A 240 -6.24 -21.96 10.61
CA ASP A 240 -5.91 -22.14 12.02
C ASP A 240 -6.51 -23.45 12.53
N ALA A 241 -5.64 -24.42 12.80
CA ALA A 241 -6.00 -25.73 13.33
C ALA A 241 -5.06 -26.14 14.48
N GLY A 242 -4.92 -25.24 15.47
CA GLY A 242 -4.00 -25.39 16.62
C GLY A 242 -2.59 -24.87 16.36
N TYR A 243 -2.32 -24.47 15.12
CA TYR A 243 -1.25 -23.59 14.68
C TYR A 243 -1.73 -22.91 13.40
N LEU A 244 -1.22 -21.71 13.13
CA LEU A 244 -1.50 -21.03 11.88
C LEU A 244 -0.70 -21.68 10.75
N ARG A 245 -1.41 -22.22 9.76
CA ARG A 245 -0.85 -22.73 8.51
C ARG A 245 -1.09 -21.72 7.40
N LEU A 246 -0.04 -21.34 6.69
CA LEU A 246 -0.13 -20.57 5.45
C LEU A 246 0.24 -21.49 4.28
N GLN A 247 -0.70 -21.68 3.36
CA GLN A 247 -0.49 -22.40 2.10
C GLN A 247 -0.36 -21.38 0.97
N ILE A 248 0.70 -21.49 0.16
CA ILE A 248 1.02 -20.55 -0.91
C ILE A 248 1.13 -21.34 -2.21
N ASN A 249 0.32 -20.98 -3.19
CA ASN A 249 0.52 -21.38 -4.58
C ASN A 249 1.02 -20.17 -5.36
N PRO A 250 2.31 -20.13 -5.75
CA PRO A 250 2.88 -18.97 -6.42
C PRO A 250 2.46 -18.86 -7.91
N GLY A 251 1.73 -19.84 -8.43
CA GLY A 251 1.40 -19.95 -9.85
C GLY A 251 2.55 -20.51 -10.69
N GLU A 252 2.27 -20.84 -11.95
CA GLU A 252 3.24 -21.47 -12.87
C GLU A 252 4.12 -20.46 -13.63
N THR A 253 3.68 -19.21 -13.72
CA THR A 253 4.32 -18.17 -14.52
C THR A 253 4.11 -16.82 -13.87
N PRO A 254 5.13 -15.95 -13.76
CA PRO A 254 6.56 -16.13 -14.11
C PRO A 254 7.31 -17.14 -13.23
N VAL A 255 8.58 -17.41 -13.57
CA VAL A 255 9.43 -18.36 -12.82
C VAL A 255 9.57 -17.91 -11.37
N VAL A 256 9.36 -18.84 -10.44
CA VAL A 256 9.53 -18.63 -9.00
C VAL A 256 10.98 -18.94 -8.62
N LYS A 257 11.68 -17.96 -8.01
CA LYS A 257 13.07 -18.12 -7.54
C LYS A 257 13.13 -18.58 -6.10
N GLN A 258 12.23 -18.07 -5.28
CA GLN A 258 12.18 -18.37 -3.84
C GLN A 258 10.78 -18.14 -3.30
N VAL A 259 10.36 -18.98 -2.36
CA VAL A 259 9.22 -18.72 -1.48
C VAL A 259 9.70 -18.84 -0.03
N SER A 260 9.50 -17.79 0.74
CA SER A 260 9.93 -17.71 2.14
C SER A 260 8.78 -17.29 3.04
N ALA A 261 8.90 -17.58 4.33
CA ALA A 261 8.00 -17.11 5.36
C ALA A 261 8.70 -16.02 6.18
N TRP A 262 7.94 -15.04 6.64
CA TRP A 262 8.42 -14.03 7.57
C TRP A 262 7.60 -14.11 8.84
N THR A 263 8.29 -14.22 9.97
CA THR A 263 7.67 -14.30 11.30
C THR A 263 8.21 -13.23 12.23
N ALA A 264 7.35 -12.74 13.11
CA ALA A 264 7.73 -11.86 14.21
C ALA A 264 6.88 -12.16 15.44
N HIS A 265 7.43 -11.89 16.61
CA HIS A 265 6.72 -11.97 17.88
C HIS A 265 6.68 -10.58 18.52
N SER A 266 5.55 -10.25 19.16
CA SER A 266 5.37 -9.05 19.97
C SER A 266 4.58 -9.35 21.24
N PRO A 267 4.89 -8.73 22.40
CA PRO A 267 4.08 -8.86 23.61
C PRO A 267 2.63 -8.36 23.46
N THR A 268 2.35 -7.54 22.45
CA THR A 268 1.02 -6.96 22.16
C THR A 268 0.72 -7.06 20.66
N ARG A 269 -0.46 -6.59 20.21
CA ARG A 269 -0.74 -6.47 18.77
C ARG A 269 0.05 -5.36 18.08
N ASP A 270 0.88 -4.61 18.82
CA ASP A 270 1.79 -3.61 18.28
C ASP A 270 3.11 -4.26 17.79
N PHE A 271 3.29 -4.32 16.47
CA PHE A 271 4.50 -4.86 15.83
C PHE A 271 5.54 -3.80 15.45
N ARG A 272 5.35 -2.51 15.79
CA ARG A 272 6.29 -1.43 15.42
C ARG A 272 7.72 -1.65 15.94
N GLY A 273 7.85 -2.29 17.10
CA GLY A 273 9.15 -2.67 17.70
C GLY A 273 9.58 -4.11 17.44
N ALA A 274 8.80 -4.91 16.70
CA ALA A 274 9.06 -6.32 16.52
C ALA A 274 10.18 -6.58 15.49
N GLN A 275 10.95 -7.65 15.72
CA GLN A 275 11.99 -8.06 14.79
C GLN A 275 11.53 -9.24 13.93
N TRP A 276 11.54 -9.02 12.62
CA TRP A 276 11.12 -9.98 11.61
C TRP A 276 12.27 -10.88 11.19
N LYS A 277 11.99 -12.18 11.13
CA LYS A 277 12.92 -13.22 10.71
C LYS A 277 12.36 -13.94 9.50
N GLN A 278 13.25 -14.23 8.56
CA GLN A 278 12.95 -15.05 7.41
C GLN A 278 13.17 -16.51 7.77
N ASP A 279 12.19 -17.35 7.46
CA ASP A 279 12.22 -18.79 7.59
C ASP A 279 11.94 -19.43 6.22
N ASP A 280 12.52 -20.61 5.99
CA ASP A 280 12.24 -21.38 4.76
C ASP A 280 10.81 -21.94 4.81
N THR A 281 10.17 -21.99 3.63
CA THR A 281 8.91 -22.72 3.47
C THR A 281 9.17 -24.18 3.10
N VAL A 282 8.18 -25.03 3.34
CA VAL A 282 8.23 -26.44 2.93
C VAL A 282 7.46 -26.62 1.63
N GLU A 283 8.11 -27.11 0.58
CA GLU A 283 7.43 -27.52 -0.65
C GLU A 283 6.52 -28.72 -0.39
N ARG A 284 5.26 -28.60 -0.79
CA ARG A 284 4.24 -29.63 -0.60
C ARG A 284 3.11 -29.50 -1.61
N ASP A 285 2.70 -30.63 -2.20
CA ASP A 285 1.52 -30.73 -3.08
C ASP A 285 1.52 -29.71 -4.24
N GLY A 286 2.70 -29.33 -4.75
CA GLY A 286 2.86 -28.36 -5.84
C GLY A 286 2.83 -26.89 -5.41
N GLY A 287 2.76 -26.61 -4.09
CA GLY A 287 2.89 -25.29 -3.51
C GLY A 287 3.89 -25.26 -2.35
N TYR A 288 3.78 -24.23 -1.52
CA TYR A 288 4.66 -23.97 -0.38
C TYR A 288 3.82 -23.82 0.88
N MET A 289 4.38 -24.24 2.02
CA MET A 289 3.70 -24.18 3.30
C MET A 289 4.60 -23.53 4.35
N ALA A 290 4.06 -22.55 5.07
CA ALA A 290 4.63 -21.95 6.26
C ALA A 290 3.75 -22.20 7.48
N ARG A 291 4.32 -22.11 8.68
CA ARG A 291 3.60 -22.36 9.94
C ARG A 291 4.07 -21.41 11.03
N ALA A 292 3.14 -20.95 11.85
CA ALA A 292 3.41 -20.26 13.11
C ALA A 292 2.64 -20.93 14.24
N LEU A 293 3.32 -21.27 15.33
CA LEU A 293 2.67 -21.80 16.54
C LEU A 293 2.02 -20.64 17.30
N HIS A 294 0.88 -20.91 17.94
CA HIS A 294 0.34 -19.98 18.92
C HIS A 294 1.39 -19.76 20.01
N PRO A 295 1.72 -18.49 20.33
CA PRO A 295 2.67 -18.22 21.39
C PRO A 295 2.01 -18.48 22.76
N GLU A 296 2.81 -18.80 23.78
CA GLU A 296 2.30 -18.98 25.16
C GLU A 296 1.84 -17.64 25.75
N ASP A 297 2.48 -16.54 25.36
CA ASP A 297 2.18 -15.17 25.70
C ASP A 297 2.34 -14.25 24.48
N GLY A 298 1.71 -13.08 24.47
CA GLY A 298 1.81 -12.12 23.36
C GLY A 298 1.20 -12.61 22.04
N TYR A 299 1.78 -12.17 20.92
CA TYR A 299 1.25 -12.36 19.58
C TYR A 299 2.36 -12.73 18.60
N THR A 300 2.04 -13.58 17.62
CA THR A 300 2.93 -13.96 16.52
C THR A 300 2.29 -13.55 15.19
N ALA A 301 3.06 -12.90 14.33
CA ALA A 301 2.63 -12.58 12.97
C ALA A 301 3.34 -13.48 11.95
N LEU A 302 2.65 -13.82 10.87
CA LEU A 302 3.15 -14.61 9.74
C LEU A 302 2.64 -14.04 8.41
N PHE A 303 3.55 -13.89 7.45
CA PHE A 303 3.24 -13.73 6.03
C PHE A 303 4.24 -14.49 5.16
N GLY A 304 3.88 -14.73 3.89
CA GLY A 304 4.77 -15.32 2.89
C GLY A 304 5.31 -14.27 1.93
N GLU A 305 6.53 -14.46 1.44
CA GLU A 305 7.14 -13.67 0.37
C GLU A 305 7.57 -14.60 -0.77
N ILE A 306 7.18 -14.23 -1.98
CA ILE A 306 7.50 -14.90 -3.23
C ILE A 306 8.41 -13.98 -4.05
N ILE A 307 9.57 -14.49 -4.45
CA ILE A 307 10.49 -13.81 -5.36
C ILE A 307 10.31 -14.42 -6.75
N TYR A 308 9.73 -13.65 -7.66
CA TYR A 308 9.62 -14.02 -9.08
C TYR A 308 10.84 -13.55 -9.87
N ASP A 309 11.18 -14.26 -10.94
CA ASP A 309 12.12 -13.80 -11.96
C ASP A 309 11.36 -13.07 -13.08
N ILE A 310 11.57 -11.76 -13.18
CA ILE A 310 11.06 -10.91 -14.25
C ILE A 310 12.24 -10.44 -15.10
N ASN A 311 12.47 -11.13 -16.23
CA ASN A 311 13.53 -10.82 -17.19
C ASN A 311 14.94 -10.77 -16.55
N GLY A 312 15.27 -11.74 -15.70
CA GLY A 312 16.53 -11.87 -14.99
C GLY A 312 16.65 -11.00 -13.74
N ARG A 313 15.55 -10.42 -13.25
CA ARG A 313 15.50 -9.56 -12.06
C ARG A 313 14.49 -10.08 -11.06
N ASP A 314 14.77 -9.83 -9.79
CA ASP A 314 13.86 -10.22 -8.72
C ASP A 314 12.64 -9.31 -8.71
N PHE A 315 11.47 -9.90 -8.48
CA PHE A 315 10.22 -9.21 -8.24
C PHE A 315 9.57 -9.80 -6.97
N PRO A 316 9.74 -9.13 -5.81
CA PRO A 316 9.17 -9.58 -4.55
C PRO A 316 7.69 -9.22 -4.46
N VAL A 317 6.87 -10.20 -4.06
CA VAL A 317 5.44 -10.06 -3.75
C VAL A 317 5.16 -10.82 -2.46
N SER A 318 4.31 -10.27 -1.60
CA SER A 318 3.89 -10.88 -0.34
C SER A 318 2.46 -11.40 -0.41
N THR A 319 2.14 -12.38 0.42
CA THR A 319 0.76 -12.65 0.85
C THR A 319 0.29 -11.55 1.81
N ASN A 320 -0.99 -11.53 2.17
CA ASN A 320 -1.43 -10.85 3.40
C ASN A 320 -0.69 -11.41 4.63
N VAL A 321 -0.71 -10.64 5.72
CA VAL A 321 -0.20 -11.03 7.04
C VAL A 321 -1.33 -11.44 7.96
N ARG A 322 -1.10 -12.45 8.80
CA ARG A 322 -2.02 -12.85 9.89
C ARG A 322 -1.31 -12.80 11.22
N ILE A 323 -2.03 -12.37 12.25
CA ILE A 323 -1.58 -12.26 13.64
C ILE A 323 -2.38 -13.27 14.47
N ILE A 324 -1.69 -14.08 15.28
CA ILE A 324 -2.29 -15.03 16.23
C ILE A 324 -1.83 -14.73 17.65
N GLY A 325 -2.73 -14.93 18.63
CA GLY A 325 -2.46 -14.79 20.06
C GLY A 325 -2.44 -16.14 20.80
N PRO A 326 -2.43 -16.13 22.15
CA PRO A 326 -2.40 -17.34 22.97
C PRO A 326 -3.77 -18.03 22.96
N GLY A 327 -3.79 -19.33 22.71
CA GLY A 327 -5.01 -20.12 22.57
C GLY A 327 -5.73 -19.82 21.23
N GLY A 328 -6.08 -20.86 20.47
CA GLY A 328 -6.65 -20.76 19.12
C GLY A 328 -8.08 -20.19 19.05
N GLU A 329 -8.33 -19.03 19.65
CA GLU A 329 -9.49 -18.21 19.33
C GLU A 329 -9.10 -17.25 18.20
N VAL A 330 -9.56 -17.60 17.00
CA VAL A 330 -9.55 -16.72 15.83
C VAL A 330 -10.42 -15.50 16.14
N GLN A 331 -9.84 -14.29 16.10
CA GLN A 331 -10.57 -13.07 15.78
C GLN A 331 -10.37 -12.77 14.30
#